data_AF-A0A835JDE1-F1
#
_entry.id   AF-A0A835JDE1-F1
#
_cell.length_a   1.000
_cell.length_b   1.000
_cell.length_c   1.000
_cell.angle_alpha   90.00
_cell.angle_beta   90.00
_cell.angle_gamma   90.00
#
_symmetry.space_group_name_H-M   'P 1'
#
loop_
_entity.id
_entity.type
_entity.pdbx_description
1 polymer ?
#
loop_
_entity_poly.entity_id
_entity_poly.type
_entity_poly.pdbx_seq_one_letter_code
_entity_poly.pdbx_strand_id
1 'polypeptide(L)'
;MASKAVKTVAKAVAEYQYPWKEKLAKHKNELCKGVWGYWNLGAWTPLHISGRRRARLRKEVLLAGEDWPYDPERKEMRTKMKGHKCDRIAAERRANTAKLMEQMPEMLLAYKKRSCCQKIIFLSAFSSPGRILVTLTSTLYCFNVLPLFKETKIECFYPYKLMEDALSSLLVEQN
;
A
#
# COMPACT_ATOMS: atom_id res chain seq x y z
N MET A 1 6.71 36.17 72.88
CA MET A 1 5.75 35.78 71.82
C MET A 1 5.90 36.60 70.53
N ALA A 2 6.18 37.91 70.60
CA ALA A 2 6.37 38.76 69.41
C ALA A 2 7.52 38.34 68.47
N SER A 3 8.64 37.84 69.01
CA SER A 3 9.80 37.41 68.21
C SER A 3 9.53 36.17 67.34
N LYS A 4 8.58 35.31 67.72
CA LYS A 4 8.14 34.17 66.90
C LYS A 4 7.24 34.63 65.74
N ALA A 5 6.36 35.60 65.99
CA ALA A 5 5.48 36.18 64.96
C ALA A 5 6.26 36.95 63.89
N VAL A 6 7.30 37.71 64.28
CA VAL A 6 8.17 38.42 63.32
C VAL A 6 8.95 37.42 62.46
N LYS A 7 9.43 36.31 63.02
CA LYS A 7 10.11 35.25 62.25
C LYS A 7 9.16 34.53 61.28
N THR A 8 7.91 34.30 61.65
CA THR A 8 6.92 33.68 60.75
C THR A 8 6.51 34.62 59.62
N VAL A 9 6.39 35.93 59.88
CA VAL A 9 6.09 36.92 58.85
C VAL A 9 7.29 37.11 57.92
N ALA A 10 8.51 37.22 58.45
CA ALA A 10 9.72 37.30 57.64
C ALA A 10 9.94 36.04 56.78
N LYS A 11 9.65 34.85 57.35
CA LYS A 11 9.66 33.58 56.61
C LYS A 11 8.58 33.54 55.54
N ALA A 12 7.35 33.98 55.83
CA ALA A 12 6.28 34.05 54.84
C ALA A 12 6.60 35.04 53.71
N VAL A 13 7.19 36.20 54.00
CA VAL A 13 7.60 37.20 53.00
C VAL A 13 8.79 36.69 52.16
N ALA A 14 9.74 35.98 52.77
CA ALA A 14 10.86 35.36 52.06
C ALA A 14 10.45 34.13 51.22
N GLU A 15 9.54 33.29 51.74
CA GLU A 15 8.91 32.18 51.01
C GLU A 15 8.04 32.69 49.85
N TYR A 16 7.39 33.85 50.03
CA TYR A 16 6.62 34.52 48.98
C TYR A 16 7.51 35.05 47.86
N GLN A 17 8.76 35.43 48.18
CA GLN A 17 9.68 35.98 47.21
C GLN A 17 10.10 34.92 46.16
N TYR A 18 10.26 33.64 46.54
CA TYR A 18 10.67 32.57 45.60
C TYR A 18 10.04 31.19 45.92
N PRO A 19 8.71 31.04 45.80
CA PRO A 19 7.99 29.80 46.14
C PRO A 19 8.38 28.61 45.24
N TRP A 20 9.06 28.86 44.13
CA TRP A 20 9.51 27.82 43.21
C TRP A 20 10.75 27.08 43.71
N LYS A 21 11.61 27.69 44.56
CA LYS A 21 12.83 27.06 45.10
C LYS A 21 12.51 25.84 45.95
N GLU A 22 11.49 25.96 46.81
CA GLU A 22 11.05 24.86 47.67
C GLU A 22 10.38 23.74 46.87
N LYS A 23 9.55 24.11 45.89
CA LYS A 23 8.92 23.13 44.99
C LYS A 23 9.97 22.39 44.15
N LEU A 24 11.00 23.10 43.70
CA LEU A 24 12.12 22.51 42.95
C LEU A 24 12.93 21.58 43.85
N ALA A 25 13.28 21.98 45.07
CA ALA A 25 13.96 21.13 46.03
C ALA A 25 13.18 19.85 46.34
N LYS A 26 11.85 19.97 46.53
CA LYS A 26 10.95 18.83 46.77
C LYS A 26 10.94 17.83 45.61
N HIS A 27 10.98 18.30 44.38
CA HIS A 27 10.85 17.47 43.19
C HIS A 27 12.18 17.18 42.47
N LYS A 28 13.32 17.63 42.99
CA LYS A 28 14.65 17.49 42.38
C LYS A 28 14.96 16.05 41.97
N ASN A 29 14.74 15.10 42.88
CA ASN A 29 15.01 13.68 42.65
C ASN A 29 14.12 13.09 41.55
N GLU A 30 12.87 13.52 41.45
CA GLU A 30 11.94 13.10 40.42
C GLU A 30 12.25 13.74 39.06
N LEU A 31 12.71 14.99 39.06
CA LEU A 31 13.11 15.71 37.85
C LEU A 31 14.35 15.07 37.20
N CYS A 32 15.30 14.57 38.00
CA CYS A 32 16.47 13.86 37.50
C CYS A 32 16.15 12.52 36.80
N LYS A 33 15.00 11.90 37.09
CA LYS A 33 14.59 10.62 36.46
C LYS A 33 14.19 10.79 34.99
N GLY A 34 14.08 12.03 34.49
CA GLY A 34 13.74 12.35 33.11
C GLY A 34 12.29 12.81 32.92
N VAL A 35 11.86 12.95 31.67
CA VAL A 35 10.59 13.62 31.33
C VAL A 35 9.38 12.68 31.34
N TRP A 36 9.53 11.45 30.85
CA TRP A 36 8.40 10.55 30.57
C TRP A 36 8.21 9.41 31.57
N GLY A 37 9.05 9.36 32.60
CA GLY A 37 9.15 8.20 33.48
C GLY A 37 10.51 7.56 33.37
N TYR A 38 10.66 6.45 34.09
CA TYR A 38 11.88 5.67 34.08
C TYR A 38 11.53 4.19 33.96
N TRP A 39 12.45 3.45 33.35
CA TRP A 39 12.34 2.01 33.25
C TRP A 39 12.76 1.39 34.59
N ASN A 40 11.89 0.60 35.20
CA ASN A 40 12.17 -0.06 36.47
C ASN A 40 11.51 -1.44 36.50
N LEU A 41 12.27 -2.47 36.88
CA LEU A 41 11.78 -3.85 37.05
C LEU A 41 10.93 -4.38 35.88
N GLY A 42 11.31 -4.04 34.64
CA GLY A 42 10.62 -4.52 33.43
C GLY A 42 9.35 -3.75 33.06
N ALA A 43 9.02 -2.67 33.76
CA ALA A 43 7.90 -1.81 33.45
C ALA A 43 8.31 -0.34 33.34
N TRP A 44 7.56 0.42 32.55
CA TRP A 44 7.63 1.89 32.57
C TRP A 44 6.90 2.40 33.81
N THR A 45 7.66 2.98 34.76
CA THR A 45 7.08 3.64 35.93
C THR A 45 6.87 5.13 35.67
N PRO A 46 5.65 5.68 35.90
CA PRO A 46 5.39 7.09 35.74
C PRO A 46 6.07 7.90 36.86
N LEU A 47 6.25 9.19 36.62
CA LEU A 47 6.79 10.12 37.61
C LEU A 47 5.74 10.49 38.65
N HIS A 48 6.18 10.80 39.87
CA HIS A 48 5.29 11.30 40.92
C HIS A 48 4.81 12.75 40.67
N ILE A 49 5.42 13.47 39.72
CA ILE A 49 5.00 14.81 39.29
C ILE A 49 4.28 14.75 37.94
N SER A 50 3.10 15.38 37.87
CA SER A 50 2.40 15.51 36.59
C SER A 50 3.08 16.51 35.67
N GLY A 51 3.00 16.28 34.36
CA GLY A 51 3.58 17.18 33.34
C GLY A 51 3.11 18.63 33.48
N ARG A 52 1.84 18.85 33.86
CA ARG A 52 1.29 20.19 34.13
C ARG A 52 1.99 20.89 35.30
N ARG A 53 2.21 20.18 36.41
CA ARG A 53 2.90 20.74 37.58
C ARG A 53 4.36 21.05 37.23
N ARG A 54 5.03 20.15 36.50
CA ARG A 54 6.39 20.38 35.99
C ARG A 54 6.46 21.63 35.10
N ALA A 55 5.57 21.79 34.12
CA ALA A 55 5.58 22.96 33.23
C ALA A 55 5.33 24.28 33.98
N ARG A 56 4.48 24.25 35.02
CA ARG A 56 4.28 25.42 35.90
C ARG A 56 5.58 25.78 36.64
N LEU A 57 6.28 24.78 37.20
CA LEU A 57 7.57 25.00 37.85
C LEU A 57 8.63 25.53 36.88
N ARG A 58 8.74 24.93 35.69
CA ARG A 58 9.65 25.38 34.64
C ARG A 58 9.37 26.84 34.26
N LYS A 59 8.10 27.23 34.13
CA LYS A 59 7.70 28.61 33.88
C LYS A 59 8.14 29.55 35.01
N GLU A 60 7.90 29.19 36.27
CA GLU A 60 8.29 29.99 37.44
C GLU A 60 9.83 30.21 37.49
N VAL A 61 10.61 29.16 37.23
CA VAL A 61 12.09 29.21 37.21
C VAL A 61 12.62 30.08 36.07
N LEU A 62 12.14 29.85 34.84
CA LEU A 62 12.59 30.61 33.67
C LEU A 62 12.20 32.09 33.75
N LEU A 63 11.04 32.42 34.35
CA LEU A 63 10.66 33.81 34.60
C LEU A 63 11.56 34.51 35.62
N ALA A 64 12.15 33.76 36.55
CA ALA A 64 13.15 34.28 37.48
C ALA A 64 14.54 34.44 36.84
N GLY A 65 14.71 34.03 35.58
CA GLY A 65 15.98 34.11 34.84
C GLY A 65 16.96 32.99 35.17
N GLU A 66 16.54 31.95 35.90
CA GLU A 66 17.37 30.77 36.17
C GLU A 66 17.24 29.72 35.05
N ASP A 67 18.27 28.89 34.90
CA ASP A 67 18.35 27.86 33.87
C ASP A 67 17.62 26.55 34.28
N TRP A 68 17.13 25.79 33.28
CA TRP A 68 16.37 24.56 33.48
C TRP A 68 17.09 23.34 32.88
N PRO A 69 17.93 22.62 33.66
CA PRO A 69 18.81 21.56 33.14
C PRO A 69 18.16 20.16 33.04
N TYR A 70 16.90 20.00 33.46
CA TYR A 70 16.29 18.67 33.63
C TYR A 70 15.69 18.05 32.36
N ASP A 71 15.39 18.87 31.34
CA ASP A 71 14.72 18.41 30.14
C ASP A 71 15.75 18.22 29.01
N PRO A 72 15.73 17.08 28.28
CA PRO A 72 16.61 16.87 27.15
C PRO A 72 16.26 17.84 26.01
N GLU A 73 17.26 18.11 25.17
CA GLU A 73 17.08 18.96 24.00
C GLU A 73 16.03 18.38 23.03
N ARG A 74 15.29 19.30 22.38
CA ARG A 74 14.26 18.92 21.44
C ARG A 74 14.91 18.34 20.18
N LYS A 75 14.52 17.12 19.82
CA LYS A 75 14.96 16.48 18.57
C LYS A 75 14.44 17.25 17.36
N GLU A 76 15.25 17.27 16.31
CA GLU A 76 14.88 17.84 15.01
C GLU A 76 13.69 17.08 14.40
N MET A 77 12.85 17.82 13.67
CA MET A 77 11.68 17.26 12.99
C MET A 77 12.08 16.56 11.67
N ARG A 78 11.36 15.50 11.29
CA ARG A 78 11.59 14.80 10.01
C ARG A 78 10.88 15.51 8.86
N THR A 79 11.64 16.09 7.93
CA THR A 79 11.11 16.86 6.79
C THR A 79 10.93 16.04 5.49
N LYS A 80 10.63 14.74 5.57
CA LYS A 80 10.47 13.88 4.37
C LYS A 80 9.01 13.77 3.95
N MET A 81 8.67 14.21 2.74
CA MET A 81 7.34 14.04 2.14
C MET A 81 7.17 12.60 1.60
N LYS A 82 5.98 12.01 1.81
CA LYS A 82 5.66 10.63 1.39
C LYS A 82 5.37 10.50 -0.12
N GLY A 83 4.77 11.54 -0.71
CA GLY A 83 4.18 11.50 -2.05
C GLY A 83 2.92 10.63 -2.12
N HIS A 84 1.99 10.95 -3.03
CA HIS A 84 0.82 10.10 -3.27
C HIS A 84 1.25 8.78 -3.93
N LYS A 85 0.51 7.70 -3.65
CA LYS A 85 0.79 6.38 -4.25
C LYS A 85 0.64 6.41 -5.77
N CYS A 86 -0.39 7.10 -6.28
CA CYS A 86 -0.65 7.20 -7.71
C CYS A 86 0.53 7.86 -8.45
N ASP A 87 1.05 8.96 -7.93
CA ASP A 87 2.15 9.70 -8.58
C ASP A 87 3.45 8.90 -8.59
N ARG A 88 3.74 8.17 -7.50
CA ARG A 88 4.91 7.28 -7.44
C ARG A 88 4.88 6.19 -8.50
N ILE A 89 3.70 5.64 -8.78
CA ILE A 89 3.52 4.51 -9.71
C ILE A 89 3.21 5.00 -11.14
N ALA A 90 2.95 6.29 -11.34
CA ALA A 90 2.52 6.83 -12.63
C ALA A 90 3.58 6.65 -13.72
N ALA A 91 4.86 6.84 -13.41
CA ALA A 91 5.95 6.62 -14.36
C ALA A 91 6.05 5.14 -14.79
N GLU A 92 5.98 4.22 -13.82
CA GLU A 92 6.00 2.77 -14.06
C GLU A 92 4.82 2.33 -14.93
N ARG A 93 3.61 2.84 -14.63
CA ARG A 93 2.40 2.55 -15.42
C ARG A 93 2.54 2.99 -16.87
N ARG A 94 3.05 4.20 -17.13
CA ARG A 94 3.25 4.71 -18.50
C ARG A 94 4.26 3.85 -19.28
N ALA A 95 5.36 3.45 -18.65
CA ALA A 95 6.35 2.57 -19.26
C ALA A 95 5.78 1.18 -19.59
N ASN A 96 4.97 0.61 -18.69
CA ASN A 96 4.32 -0.68 -18.92
C ASN A 96 3.27 -0.60 -20.04
N THR A 97 2.52 0.51 -20.12
CA THR A 97 1.61 0.74 -21.24
C THR A 97 2.35 0.76 -22.58
N ALA A 98 3.49 1.45 -22.68
CA ALA A 98 4.29 1.47 -23.91
C ALA A 98 4.77 0.08 -24.33
N LYS A 99 5.32 -0.69 -23.38
CA LYS A 99 5.76 -2.09 -23.62
C LYS A 99 4.62 -3.00 -24.10
N LEU A 100 3.43 -2.85 -23.51
CA LEU A 100 2.26 -3.64 -23.93
C LEU A 100 1.78 -3.25 -25.32
N MET A 101 1.91 -1.98 -25.72
CA MET A 101 1.55 -1.53 -27.06
C MET A 101 2.50 -2.08 -28.12
N GLU A 102 3.80 -2.21 -27.83
CA GLU A 102 4.78 -2.85 -28.72
C GLU A 102 4.46 -4.34 -28.96
N GLN A 103 3.96 -5.05 -27.94
CA GLN A 103 3.60 -6.47 -28.01
C GLN A 103 2.20 -6.74 -28.57
N MET A 104 1.38 -5.69 -28.72
CA MET A 104 0.00 -5.76 -29.17
C MET A 104 -0.18 -6.48 -30.54
N PRO A 105 0.60 -6.20 -31.60
CA PRO A 105 0.41 -6.86 -32.90
C PRO A 105 0.61 -8.37 -32.82
N GLU A 106 1.61 -8.82 -32.07
CA GLU A 106 1.87 -10.25 -31.86
C GLU A 106 0.72 -10.92 -31.11
N MET A 107 0.22 -10.28 -30.04
CA MET A 107 -0.93 -10.77 -29.29
C MET A 107 -2.20 -10.88 -30.14
N LEU A 108 -2.45 -9.95 -31.07
CA LEU A 108 -3.60 -10.05 -31.99
C LEU A 108 -3.48 -11.23 -32.94
N LEU A 109 -2.29 -11.47 -33.50
CA LEU A 109 -2.05 -12.61 -34.38
C LEU A 109 -2.27 -13.93 -33.62
N ALA A 110 -1.75 -14.03 -32.40
CA ALA A 110 -1.96 -15.18 -31.53
C ALA A 110 -3.45 -15.42 -31.22
N TYR A 111 -4.19 -14.35 -30.90
CA TYR A 111 -5.64 -14.43 -30.65
C TYR A 111 -6.43 -14.88 -31.88
N LYS A 112 -6.14 -14.29 -33.05
CA LYS A 112 -6.78 -14.66 -34.31
C LYS A 112 -6.52 -16.13 -34.65
N LYS A 113 -5.28 -16.60 -34.50
CA LYS A 113 -4.92 -18.01 -34.69
C LYS A 113 -5.74 -18.91 -33.76
N ARG A 114 -5.79 -18.61 -32.46
CA ARG A 114 -6.56 -19.39 -31.48
C ARG A 114 -8.06 -19.45 -31.82
N SER A 115 -8.67 -18.30 -32.13
CA SER A 115 -10.10 -18.23 -32.48
C SER A 115 -10.41 -19.01 -33.77
N CYS A 116 -9.55 -18.89 -34.78
CA CYS A 116 -9.67 -19.63 -36.03
C CYS A 116 -9.55 -21.14 -35.81
N CYS A 117 -8.48 -21.61 -35.16
CA CYS A 117 -8.28 -23.01 -34.85
C CYS A 117 -9.42 -23.60 -34.03
N GLN A 118 -9.97 -22.86 -33.07
CA GLN A 118 -11.09 -23.32 -32.26
C GLN A 118 -12.39 -23.48 -33.06
N LYS A 119 -12.67 -22.56 -34.01
CA LYS A 119 -13.78 -22.70 -34.95
C LYS A 119 -13.61 -23.93 -35.85
N ILE A 120 -12.42 -24.14 -36.38
CA ILE A 120 -12.10 -25.31 -37.23
C ILE A 120 -12.26 -26.61 -36.45
N ILE A 121 -11.74 -26.69 -35.22
CA ILE A 121 -11.89 -27.85 -34.35
C ILE A 121 -13.36 -28.13 -34.06
N PHE A 122 -14.14 -27.10 -33.70
CA PHE A 122 -15.58 -27.24 -33.45
C PHE A 122 -16.35 -27.74 -34.69
N LEU A 123 -16.06 -27.19 -35.86
CA LEU A 123 -16.67 -27.62 -37.12
C LEU A 123 -16.25 -29.05 -37.52
N SER A 124 -14.99 -29.42 -37.29
CA SER A 124 -14.50 -30.78 -37.53
C SER A 124 -15.11 -31.82 -36.57
N ALA A 125 -15.38 -31.45 -35.32
CA ALA A 125 -16.07 -32.29 -34.35
C ALA A 125 -17.55 -32.54 -34.72
N PHE A 126 -18.17 -31.60 -35.43
CA PHE A 126 -19.53 -31.74 -35.96
C PHE A 126 -19.60 -32.51 -37.28
N SER A 127 -18.48 -32.58 -38.02
CA SER A 127 -18.39 -33.19 -39.35
C SER A 127 -17.83 -34.62 -39.36
N SER A 128 -17.50 -35.22 -38.22
CA SER A 128 -17.16 -36.66 -38.14
C SER A 128 -18.43 -37.50 -38.40
N PRO A 129 -18.53 -38.21 -39.54
CA PRO A 129 -19.64 -39.12 -39.79
C PRO A 129 -19.37 -40.44 -39.07
N GLY A 130 -19.73 -40.53 -37.79
CA GLY A 130 -19.40 -41.76 -37.06
C GLY A 130 -19.80 -41.85 -35.60
N ARG A 131 -21.08 -41.60 -35.27
CA ARG A 131 -21.89 -42.28 -34.23
C ARG A 131 -23.04 -41.38 -33.78
N ILE A 132 -24.16 -41.51 -34.48
CA ILE A 132 -25.49 -41.33 -33.90
C ILE A 132 -26.20 -42.66 -34.14
N LEU A 133 -25.93 -43.66 -33.30
CA LEU A 133 -26.88 -44.74 -33.10
C LEU A 133 -27.88 -44.23 -32.05
N VAL A 134 -28.82 -43.41 -32.50
CA VAL A 134 -30.07 -43.23 -31.76
C VAL A 134 -30.90 -44.45 -32.08
N THR A 135 -30.91 -45.41 -31.17
CA THR A 135 -31.88 -46.50 -31.21
C THR A 135 -33.28 -45.88 -31.13
N LEU A 136 -34.00 -45.99 -32.24
CA LEU A 136 -35.41 -45.67 -32.35
C LEU A 136 -36.20 -46.60 -31.41
N THR A 137 -36.63 -46.06 -30.27
CA THR A 137 -37.89 -46.47 -29.66
C THR A 137 -38.82 -45.26 -29.66
N SER A 138 -39.72 -45.28 -30.64
CA SER A 138 -41.10 -44.82 -30.57
C SER A 138 -41.40 -43.70 -29.56
N THR A 139 -41.58 -42.48 -30.06
CA THR A 139 -42.88 -41.79 -30.01
C THR A 139 -42.82 -40.49 -30.81
N LEU A 140 -43.90 -40.26 -31.54
CA LEU A 140 -44.21 -39.14 -32.42
C LEU A 140 -43.81 -37.78 -31.81
N TYR A 141 -43.05 -36.95 -32.55
CA TYR A 141 -43.32 -35.52 -32.65
C TYR A 141 -42.68 -34.96 -33.93
N CYS A 142 -43.53 -34.42 -34.79
CA CYS A 142 -43.16 -33.62 -35.94
C CYS A 142 -42.33 -32.41 -35.48
N PHE A 143 -41.26 -32.06 -36.18
CA PHE A 143 -41.09 -30.70 -36.70
C PHE A 143 -40.02 -30.69 -37.80
N ASN A 144 -40.48 -30.34 -39.00
CA ASN A 144 -39.66 -29.82 -40.09
C ASN A 144 -38.83 -28.64 -39.58
N VAL A 145 -37.50 -28.73 -39.67
CA VAL A 145 -36.67 -27.57 -39.99
C VAL A 145 -35.64 -28.01 -41.01
N LEU A 146 -35.93 -27.70 -42.26
CA LEU A 146 -35.02 -27.68 -43.40
C LEU A 146 -33.69 -27.03 -43.00
N PRO A 147 -32.52 -27.66 -43.24
CA PRO A 147 -31.28 -26.92 -43.26
C PRO A 147 -31.19 -26.22 -44.62
N LEU A 148 -31.56 -24.94 -44.64
CA LEU A 148 -31.17 -24.00 -45.69
C LEU A 148 -29.66 -23.73 -45.56
N PHE A 149 -28.84 -24.75 -45.81
CA PHE A 149 -27.40 -24.61 -46.02
C PHE A 149 -27.21 -24.07 -47.44
N LYS A 150 -27.39 -22.76 -47.60
CA LYS A 150 -26.88 -22.06 -48.77
C LYS A 150 -25.37 -22.25 -48.78
N GLU A 151 -24.87 -22.78 -49.90
CA GLU A 151 -23.47 -22.86 -50.25
C GLU A 151 -22.83 -21.46 -50.21
N THR A 152 -22.41 -21.01 -49.05
CA THR A 152 -21.32 -20.05 -49.00
C THR A 152 -20.06 -20.85 -49.28
N LYS A 153 -19.54 -20.73 -50.50
CA LYS A 153 -18.13 -20.99 -50.80
C LYS A 153 -17.30 -20.24 -49.76
N ILE A 154 -16.96 -20.92 -48.68
CA ILE A 154 -15.90 -20.49 -47.79
C ILE A 154 -14.65 -20.82 -48.59
N GLU A 155 -14.15 -19.82 -49.32
CA GLU A 155 -12.77 -19.83 -49.78
C GLU A 155 -11.89 -19.91 -48.53
N CYS A 156 -11.60 -21.13 -48.11
CA CYS A 156 -10.53 -21.45 -47.17
C CYS A 156 -9.19 -21.20 -47.87
N PHE A 157 -8.94 -19.96 -48.30
CA PHE A 157 -7.72 -19.57 -49.00
C PHE A 157 -6.61 -19.13 -48.02
N TYR A 158 -6.51 -19.73 -46.83
CA TYR A 158 -5.40 -19.43 -45.91
C TYR A 158 -5.03 -20.61 -44.97
N PRO A 159 -4.64 -21.78 -45.54
CA PRO A 159 -3.65 -22.60 -44.84
C PRO A 159 -2.34 -22.79 -45.62
N TYR A 160 -2.32 -22.60 -46.95
CA TYR A 160 -1.12 -22.87 -47.76
C TYR A 160 -0.14 -21.68 -47.85
N LYS A 161 -0.63 -20.44 -47.97
CA LYS A 161 0.24 -19.26 -48.13
C LYS A 161 1.18 -19.00 -46.95
N LEU A 162 0.72 -19.29 -45.72
CA LEU A 162 1.54 -19.16 -44.51
C LEU A 162 2.60 -20.27 -44.35
N MET A 163 2.42 -21.43 -45.00
CA MET A 163 3.47 -22.46 -45.05
C MET A 163 4.53 -22.13 -46.10
N GLU A 164 4.13 -21.56 -47.25
CA GLU A 164 5.08 -21.14 -48.30
C GLU A 164 6.01 -20.02 -47.80
N ASP A 165 5.49 -19.03 -47.08
CA ASP A 165 6.30 -17.94 -46.50
C ASP A 165 7.26 -18.46 -45.40
N ALA A 166 6.86 -19.49 -44.63
CA ALA A 166 7.73 -20.12 -43.64
C ALA A 166 8.85 -20.94 -44.29
N LEU A 167 8.56 -21.64 -45.39
CA LEU A 167 9.55 -22.39 -46.17
C LEU A 167 10.51 -21.48 -46.94
N SER A 168 10.05 -20.32 -47.42
CA SER A 168 10.93 -19.36 -48.10
C SER A 168 11.93 -18.70 -47.13
N SER A 169 11.55 -18.47 -45.88
CA SER A 169 12.45 -17.91 -44.86
C SER A 169 13.57 -18.87 -44.45
N LEU A 170 13.32 -20.19 -44.47
CA LEU A 170 14.31 -21.22 -44.16
C LEU A 170 15.30 -21.48 -45.31
N LEU A 171 14.93 -21.18 -46.56
CA LEU A 171 15.80 -21.31 -47.73
C LEU A 171 16.77 -20.12 -47.90
N VAL A 172 16.50 -18.98 -47.26
CA VAL A 172 17.40 -17.79 -47.29
C VAL A 172 18.54 -17.92 -46.28
N GLU A 173 18.40 -18.73 -45.22
CA GLU A 173 19.46 -18.94 -44.22
C GLU A 173 20.54 -19.96 -44.64
N GLN A 174 20.43 -20.59 -45.82
CA GLN A 174 21.40 -21.58 -46.32
C GLN A 174 22.28 -21.10 -47.49
N ASN A 175 22.24 -19.81 -47.85
CA ASN A 175 23.16 -19.20 -48.85
C ASN A 175 23.94 -18.04 -48.25
#